data_AF-A0A2D6JVP9-F1
#
_entry.id   AF-A0A2D6JVP9-F1
#
_cell.length_a   1.000
_cell.length_b   1.000
_cell.length_c   1.000
_cell.angle_alpha   90.00
_cell.angle_beta   90.00
_cell.angle_gamma   90.00
#
_symmetry.space_group_name_H-M   'P 1'
#
loop_
_entity.id
_entity.type
_entity.pdbx_description
1 polymer ?
#
loop_
_entity_poly.entity_id
_entity_poly.type
_entity_poly.pdbx_seq_one_letter_code
_entity_poly.pdbx_strand_id
1 'polypeptide(L)'
;MSDQDGKDQGPEPAPEGANAHQVYLDLLEESGFFQLINHLEESLKAIAGELQSFSENTKERMKETENLAAHVLTLELILAVMLKKYPIDAEDLKAEIKDRAAALSGNEGVSPTVQALALDLVEKGGK
;
A
#
# COMPACT_ATOMS: atom_id res chain seq x y z
N MET A 1 42.41 -83.88 -4.41
CA MET A 1 41.73 -83.40 -3.18
C MET A 1 42.75 -82.56 -2.45
N SER A 2 42.66 -81.25 -2.30
CA SER A 2 41.69 -80.26 -2.79
C SER A 2 42.42 -78.92 -2.76
N ASP A 3 42.27 -78.15 -3.83
CA ASP A 3 42.57 -76.72 -3.88
C ASP A 3 41.62 -75.96 -2.95
N GLN A 4 42.12 -74.94 -2.23
CA GLN A 4 41.36 -73.69 -2.06
C GLN A 4 42.25 -72.54 -1.60
N ASP A 5 42.71 -71.85 -2.64
CA ASP A 5 42.97 -70.43 -2.79
C ASP A 5 42.29 -69.51 -1.74
N GLY A 6 43.11 -68.91 -0.88
CA GLY A 6 42.68 -67.87 0.05
C GLY A 6 42.56 -66.54 -0.67
N LYS A 7 41.34 -66.18 -1.07
CA LYS A 7 41.05 -64.89 -1.69
C LYS A 7 41.27 -63.73 -0.72
N ASP A 8 42.13 -62.84 -1.20
CA ASP A 8 42.14 -61.39 -1.01
C ASP A 8 40.77 -60.77 -0.67
N GLN A 9 40.73 -60.05 0.45
CA GLN A 9 39.83 -58.92 0.66
C GLN A 9 40.61 -57.83 1.38
N GLY A 10 41.42 -57.08 0.62
CA GLY A 10 41.82 -55.73 1.00
C GLY A 10 40.60 -54.84 1.35
N PRO A 11 40.79 -53.78 2.14
CA PRO A 11 39.69 -52.99 2.68
C PRO A 11 38.82 -52.44 1.55
N GLU A 12 37.52 -52.62 1.70
CA GLU A 12 36.49 -52.10 0.81
C GLU A 12 36.74 -50.59 0.56
N PRO A 13 36.85 -50.15 -0.71
CA PRO A 13 37.06 -48.74 -1.00
C PRO A 13 35.83 -47.96 -0.56
N ALA A 14 36.02 -47.00 0.34
CA ALA A 14 34.97 -46.08 0.76
C ALA A 14 34.35 -45.41 -0.49
N PRO A 15 33.02 -45.17 -0.50
CA PRO A 15 32.33 -44.67 -1.69
C PRO A 15 32.85 -43.27 -2.03
N GLU A 16 33.59 -43.17 -3.14
CA GLU A 16 34.25 -41.95 -3.64
C GLU A 16 33.28 -40.76 -3.82
N GLY A 17 31.96 -41.00 -3.87
CA GLY A 17 30.93 -39.96 -3.97
C GLY A 17 30.55 -39.24 -2.67
N ALA A 18 30.81 -39.82 -1.50
CA ALA A 18 30.44 -39.19 -0.22
C ALA A 18 31.37 -38.00 0.15
N ASN A 19 32.63 -38.07 -0.28
CA ASN A 19 33.65 -37.03 -0.08
C ASN A 19 33.32 -35.76 -0.88
N ALA A 20 33.05 -35.91 -2.19
CA ALA A 20 32.87 -34.77 -3.08
C ALA A 20 31.64 -33.90 -2.70
N HIS A 21 30.59 -34.54 -2.16
CA HIS A 21 29.41 -33.82 -1.70
C HIS A 21 29.71 -32.99 -0.43
N GLN A 22 30.49 -33.55 0.49
CA GLN A 22 30.90 -32.85 1.71
C GLN A 22 31.82 -31.66 1.40
N VAL A 23 32.81 -31.85 0.52
CA VAL A 23 33.71 -30.76 0.08
C VAL A 23 32.94 -29.61 -0.58
N TYR A 24 31.88 -29.92 -1.33
CA TYR A 24 31.03 -28.89 -1.93
C TYR A 24 30.20 -28.12 -0.88
N LEU A 25 29.68 -28.81 0.15
CA LEU A 25 28.97 -28.16 1.26
C LEU A 25 29.90 -27.28 2.08
N ASP A 26 31.10 -27.76 2.36
CA ASP A 26 32.11 -26.99 3.10
C ASP A 26 32.49 -25.71 2.32
N LEU A 27 32.61 -25.78 0.99
CA LEU A 27 32.84 -24.61 0.14
C LEU A 27 31.67 -23.62 0.16
N LEU A 28 30.43 -24.09 0.18
CA LEU A 28 29.24 -23.25 0.30
C LEU A 28 29.14 -22.59 1.68
N GLU A 29 29.59 -23.28 2.73
CA GLU A 29 29.67 -22.75 4.07
C GLU A 29 30.79 -21.71 4.20
N GLU A 30 31.99 -21.99 3.72
CA GLU A 30 33.14 -21.05 3.70
C GLU A 30 32.88 -19.80 2.85
N SER A 31 32.15 -19.94 1.74
CA SER A 31 31.76 -18.80 0.90
C SER A 31 30.64 -17.95 1.50
N GLY A 32 30.05 -18.39 2.62
CA GLY A 32 28.93 -17.71 3.29
C GLY A 32 27.62 -17.75 2.50
N PHE A 33 27.50 -18.66 1.54
CA PHE A 33 26.32 -18.78 0.67
C PHE A 33 25.02 -18.95 1.47
N PHE A 34 25.03 -19.81 2.49
CA PHE A 34 23.84 -20.04 3.32
C PHE A 34 23.46 -18.82 4.16
N GLN A 35 24.42 -18.04 4.64
CA GLN A 35 24.15 -16.81 5.38
C GLN A 35 23.52 -15.76 4.47
N LEU A 36 23.99 -15.65 3.22
CA LEU A 36 23.42 -14.76 2.22
C LEU A 36 21.98 -15.14 1.88
N ILE A 37 21.71 -16.43 1.66
CA ILE A 37 20.36 -16.95 1.38
C ILE A 37 19.43 -16.65 2.56
N ASN A 38 19.87 -16.89 3.79
CA ASN A 38 19.07 -16.59 5.00
C ASN A 38 18.80 -15.09 5.12
N HIS A 39 19.80 -14.23 4.92
CA HIS A 39 19.62 -12.78 4.98
C HIS A 39 18.66 -12.27 3.89
N LEU A 40 18.72 -12.84 2.69
CA LEU A 40 17.79 -12.53 1.61
C LEU A 40 16.36 -12.97 1.98
N GLU A 41 16.19 -14.15 2.55
CA GLU A 41 14.89 -14.64 3.00
C GLU A 41 14.29 -13.74 4.10
N GLU A 42 15.10 -13.35 5.08
CA GLU A 42 14.70 -12.42 6.14
C GLU A 42 14.29 -11.05 5.57
N SER A 43 15.07 -10.53 4.62
CA SER A 43 14.77 -9.27 3.94
C SER A 43 13.44 -9.35 3.16
N LEU A 44 13.20 -10.45 2.44
CA LEU A 44 11.95 -10.65 1.71
C LEU A 44 10.75 -10.77 2.66
N LYS A 45 10.90 -11.45 3.79
CA LYS A 45 9.88 -11.54 4.84
C LYS A 45 9.55 -10.16 5.42
N ALA A 46 10.58 -9.34 5.68
CA ALA A 46 10.40 -7.97 6.16
C ALA A 46 9.63 -7.11 5.15
N ILE A 47 10.04 -7.12 3.88
CA ILE A 47 9.37 -6.39 2.80
C ILE A 47 7.91 -6.84 2.65
N ALA A 48 7.64 -8.14 2.71
CA ALA A 48 6.28 -8.67 2.65
C ALA A 48 5.42 -8.16 3.81
N GLY A 49 5.97 -8.11 5.02
CA GLY A 49 5.29 -7.56 6.20
C GLY A 49 4.99 -6.06 6.07
N GLU A 50 5.95 -5.27 5.59
CA GLU A 50 5.76 -3.83 5.33
C GLU A 50 4.68 -3.58 4.27
N LEU A 51 4.69 -4.36 3.18
CA LEU A 51 3.70 -4.25 2.12
C LEU A 51 2.29 -4.60 2.61
N GLN A 52 2.17 -5.60 3.49
CA GLN A 52 0.90 -5.93 4.13
C GLN A 52 0.40 -4.76 4.99
N SER A 53 1.25 -4.18 5.83
CA SER A 53 0.88 -3.02 6.67
C SER A 53 0.46 -1.82 5.82
N PHE A 54 1.19 -1.54 4.74
CA PHE A 54 0.83 -0.49 3.79
C PHE A 54 -0.56 -0.73 3.14
N SER A 55 -0.87 -1.98 2.79
CA SER A 55 -2.18 -2.35 2.25
C SER A 55 -3.30 -2.14 3.27
N GLU A 56 -3.07 -2.53 4.53
CA GLU A 56 -4.02 -2.32 5.63
C GLU A 56 -4.27 -0.83 5.88
N ASN A 57 -3.22 -0.01 5.93
CA ASN A 57 -3.34 1.44 6.07
C ASN A 57 -4.12 2.05 4.89
N THR A 58 -3.85 1.61 3.66
CA THR A 58 -4.57 2.09 2.47
C THR A 58 -6.08 1.81 2.58
N LYS A 59 -6.48 0.65 3.10
CA LYS A 59 -7.90 0.32 3.33
C LYS A 59 -8.53 1.23 4.38
N GLU A 60 -7.82 1.53 5.47
CA GLU A 60 -8.29 2.48 6.47
C GLU A 60 -8.47 3.88 5.88
N ARG A 61 -7.49 4.36 5.10
CA ARG A 61 -7.58 5.67 4.42
C ARG A 61 -8.73 5.72 3.40
N MET A 62 -9.02 4.62 2.71
CA MET A 62 -10.20 4.53 1.83
C MET A 62 -11.49 4.68 2.64
N LYS A 63 -11.62 3.97 3.77
CA LYS A 63 -12.79 4.09 4.66
C LYS A 63 -12.94 5.50 5.24
N GLU A 64 -11.84 6.15 5.62
CA GLU A 64 -11.86 7.56 6.05
C GLU A 64 -12.33 8.49 4.92
N THR A 65 -11.89 8.25 3.69
CA THR A 65 -12.29 9.03 2.52
C THR A 65 -13.77 8.84 2.20
N GLU A 66 -14.29 7.62 2.27
CA GLU A 66 -15.73 7.33 2.13
C GLU A 66 -16.55 8.02 3.22
N ASN A 67 -16.08 7.98 4.47
CA ASN A 67 -16.72 8.66 5.58
C ASN A 67 -16.71 10.19 5.39
N LEU A 68 -15.61 10.77 4.91
CA LEU A 68 -15.54 12.19 4.58
C LEU A 68 -16.51 12.55 3.45
N ALA A 69 -16.58 11.75 2.39
CA ALA A 69 -17.52 11.94 1.29
C ALA A 69 -18.98 11.93 1.79
N ALA A 70 -19.33 11.00 2.69
CA ALA A 70 -20.66 10.95 3.31
C ALA A 70 -20.97 12.22 4.12
N HIS A 71 -20.00 12.75 4.86
CA HIS A 71 -20.16 14.03 5.56
C HIS A 71 -20.35 15.21 4.60
N VAL A 72 -19.57 15.28 3.52
CA VAL A 72 -19.72 16.34 2.49
C VAL A 72 -21.12 16.28 1.86
N LEU A 73 -21.61 15.09 1.50
CA LEU A 73 -22.96 14.93 0.97
C LEU A 73 -24.05 15.32 1.98
N THR A 74 -23.83 15.01 3.26
CA THR A 74 -24.76 15.42 4.34
C THR A 74 -24.81 16.94 4.47
N LEU A 75 -23.65 17.61 4.42
CA LEU A 75 -23.59 19.07 4.42
C LEU A 75 -24.27 19.67 3.19
N GLU A 76 -24.04 19.09 2.01
CA GLU A 76 -24.72 19.50 0.76
C GLU A 76 -26.25 19.42 0.92
N LEU A 77 -26.77 18.31 1.46
CA LEU A 77 -28.20 18.14 1.68
C LEU A 77 -28.77 19.18 2.67
N ILE A 78 -28.08 19.42 3.78
CA ILE A 78 -28.50 20.43 4.77
C ILE A 78 -28.56 21.81 4.12
N LEU A 79 -27.51 22.19 3.37
CA LEU A 79 -27.44 23.47 2.67
C LEU A 79 -28.56 23.61 1.63
N ALA A 80 -28.84 22.56 0.85
CA ALA A 80 -29.94 22.57 -0.11
C ALA A 80 -31.31 22.79 0.56
N VAL A 81 -31.55 22.16 1.71
CA VAL A 81 -32.79 22.37 2.49
C VAL A 81 -32.86 23.80 3.05
N MET A 82 -31.74 24.34 3.52
CA MET A 82 -31.69 25.72 4.01
C MET A 82 -31.98 26.73 2.90
N LEU A 83 -31.42 26.52 1.70
CA LEU A 83 -31.61 27.38 0.53
C LEU A 83 -33.08 27.39 0.04
N LYS A 84 -33.80 26.27 0.18
CA LYS A 84 -35.26 26.25 -0.09
C LYS A 84 -36.05 27.17 0.83
N LYS A 85 -35.62 27.30 2.09
CA LYS A 85 -36.28 28.13 3.10
C LYS A 85 -35.84 29.60 3.02
N TYR A 86 -34.58 29.82 2.65
CA TYR A 86 -33.94 31.12 2.55
C TYR A 86 -33.21 31.20 1.21
N PRO A 87 -33.91 31.56 0.12
CA PRO A 87 -33.29 31.65 -1.19
C PRO A 87 -32.21 32.73 -1.19
N ILE A 88 -31.08 32.41 -1.79
CA ILE A 88 -29.93 33.30 -1.95
C ILE A 88 -29.70 33.49 -3.44
N ASP A 89 -29.34 34.70 -3.85
CA ASP A 89 -28.98 35.00 -5.23
C ASP A 89 -27.62 34.37 -5.60
N ALA A 90 -27.52 33.85 -6.82
CA ALA A 90 -26.33 33.14 -7.26
C ALA A 90 -25.10 34.04 -7.40
N GLU A 91 -25.28 35.31 -7.78
CA GLU A 91 -24.18 36.27 -7.90
C GLU A 91 -23.73 36.76 -6.52
N ASP A 92 -24.65 36.95 -5.58
CA ASP A 92 -24.31 37.28 -4.18
C ASP A 92 -23.52 36.15 -3.52
N LEU A 93 -23.93 34.89 -3.72
CA LEU A 93 -23.18 33.74 -3.21
C LEU A 93 -21.78 33.63 -3.84
N LYS A 94 -21.67 33.89 -5.14
CA LYS A 94 -20.39 33.84 -5.86
C LYS A 94 -19.43 34.93 -5.38
N ALA A 95 -19.94 36.13 -5.10
CA ALA A 95 -19.17 37.22 -4.51
C ALA A 95 -18.66 36.84 -3.10
N GLU A 96 -19.55 36.34 -2.23
CA GLU A 96 -19.19 35.93 -0.88
C GLU A 96 -18.15 34.79 -0.86
N ILE A 97 -18.26 33.80 -1.76
CA ILE A 97 -17.28 32.71 -1.88
C ILE A 97 -15.92 33.25 -2.30
N LYS A 98 -15.89 34.21 -3.23
CA LYS A 98 -14.64 34.84 -3.68
C LYS A 98 -13.97 35.59 -2.53
N ASP A 99 -14.73 36.38 -1.79
CA ASP A 99 -14.22 37.18 -0.68
C ASP A 99 -13.69 36.28 0.46
N ARG A 100 -14.41 35.21 0.80
CA ARG A 100 -13.96 34.24 1.81
C ARG A 100 -12.75 33.44 1.36
N ALA A 101 -12.69 33.02 0.10
CA ALA A 101 -11.55 32.28 -0.42
C ALA A 101 -10.28 33.15 -0.40
N ALA A 102 -10.40 34.43 -0.77
CA ALA A 102 -9.30 35.39 -0.69
C ALA A 102 -8.83 35.57 0.77
N ALA A 103 -9.77 35.70 1.71
CA ALA A 103 -9.46 35.86 3.14
C ALA A 103 -8.80 34.61 3.77
N LEU A 104 -9.19 33.40 3.37
CA LEU A 104 -8.70 32.15 3.95
C LEU A 104 -7.40 31.65 3.31
N SER A 105 -7.22 31.83 2.00
CA SER A 105 -6.09 31.27 1.27
C SER A 105 -4.95 32.26 1.00
N GLY A 106 -5.20 33.56 1.18
CA GLY A 106 -4.26 34.62 0.79
C GLY A 106 -4.04 34.72 -0.73
N ASN A 107 -4.81 33.97 -1.54
CA ASN A 107 -4.78 33.97 -2.99
C ASN A 107 -6.17 34.35 -3.53
N GLU A 108 -6.23 35.14 -4.61
CA GLU A 108 -7.49 35.62 -5.19
C GLU A 108 -8.29 34.52 -5.91
N GLY A 109 -7.71 33.32 -6.07
CA GLY A 109 -8.31 32.20 -6.79
C GLY A 109 -9.22 31.34 -5.92
N VAL A 110 -10.52 31.28 -6.26
CA VAL A 110 -11.42 30.21 -5.80
C VAL A 110 -11.19 28.97 -6.65
N SER A 111 -11.18 27.78 -6.03
CA SER A 111 -11.19 26.52 -6.78
C SER A 111 -12.41 26.47 -7.73
N PRO A 112 -12.23 26.21 -9.04
CA PRO A 112 -13.34 26.06 -9.98
C PRO A 112 -14.37 25.02 -9.54
N THR A 113 -13.92 23.96 -8.85
CA THR A 113 -14.81 22.93 -8.28
C THR A 113 -15.70 23.48 -7.18
N VAL A 114 -15.17 24.35 -6.31
CA VAL A 114 -15.95 24.99 -5.23
C VAL A 114 -17.01 25.93 -5.81
N GLN A 115 -16.66 26.69 -6.85
CA GLN A 115 -17.64 27.53 -7.56
C GLN A 115 -18.75 26.70 -8.22
N ALA A 116 -18.39 25.60 -8.90
CA ALA A 116 -19.37 24.74 -9.55
C ALA A 116 -20.34 24.10 -8.54
N LEU A 117 -19.83 23.60 -7.40
CA LEU A 117 -20.65 23.01 -6.33
C LEU A 117 -21.60 24.03 -5.70
N ALA A 118 -21.13 25.26 -5.47
CA ALA A 118 -21.97 26.32 -4.91
C ALA A 118 -23.12 26.72 -5.83
N LEU A 119 -22.87 26.81 -7.14
CA LEU A 119 -23.90 27.11 -8.13
C LEU A 119 -24.93 25.97 -8.23
N ASP A 120 -24.47 24.72 -8.28
CA ASP A 120 -25.34 23.53 -8.31
C ASP A 120 -26.24 23.47 -7.05
N LEU A 121 -25.73 23.85 -5.89
CA LEU A 121 -26.51 23.98 -4.66
C LEU A 121 -27.63 25.02 -4.74
N VAL A 122 -27.36 26.18 -5.33
CA VAL A 122 -28.38 27.23 -5.55
C VAL A 122 -29.44 26.76 -6.54
N GLU A 123 -29.04 26.10 -7.63
CA GLU A 123 -29.97 25.53 -8.61
C GLU A 123 -30.87 24.44 -7.99
N LYS A 124 -30.31 23.55 -7.16
CA LYS A 124 -31.05 22.52 -6.43
C LYS A 124 -31.97 23.08 -5.35
N GLY A 125 -31.54 24.16 -4.69
CA GLY A 125 -32.31 24.86 -3.65
C GLY A 125 -33.44 25.74 -4.20
N GLY A 126 -33.32 26.21 -5.45
CA GLY A 126 -34.33 27.04 -6.13
C GLY A 126 -35.49 26.25 -6.77
N LYS A 127 -35.44 24.92 -6.78
CA LYS A 127 -36.52 24.01 -7.20
C LYS A 127 -37.29 23.46 -6.00
#